data_AF-A0A7U6QLX5-F1
#
_entry.id   AF-A0A7U6QLX5-F1
#
_cell.length_a   1.000
_cell.length_b   1.000
_cell.length_c   1.000
_cell.angle_alpha   90.00
_cell.angle_beta   90.00
_cell.angle_gamma   90.00
#
_symmetry.space_group_name_H-M   'P 1'
#
loop_
_entity.id
_entity.type
_entity.pdbx_description
1 polymer ?
#
loop_
_entity_poly.entity_id
_entity_poly.type
_entity_poly.pdbx_seq_one_letter_code
_entity_poly.pdbx_strand_id
1 'polypeptide(L)'
;MKRYEKICMMLVSICLLTLINMQISKAANPSDIKIQNYSFQKEGLKGKASVQKEIGKISLSLDTKKKKKGYYSSTLFLTDSRNVSKYGGFTTKMINKSNHSLRLNIAMNTKSKGVVVVKNGASVILNQNGVTSYQRVANDCFEIPAGYKGSITIPFYGLADQKNQKLLENEIEDIYGVGFIFVLQEQAQNEITISDMSLIEEGYLPAKKQIALVQIKGEESMLRPIEGSSVEEYKVSAFDMVGDSVQTKAKLSLQRHYDFVRMTSGGKLEVDANAQDDSVVLCATTSNGVVAKKKVYLQYSWTKKVMTENGYNAAIAKPSEVKPLLHQGNPLMNDRLLLVIRVVGVIGVGMFFLHYISRRKRYKRELKKGENNAIFK
;
A
#
# COMPACT_ATOMS: atom_id res chain seq x y z
N MET A 1 32.56 36.72 35.40
CA MET A 1 32.43 37.22 34.01
C MET A 1 32.25 36.13 32.93
N LYS A 2 32.59 34.84 33.14
CA LYS A 2 32.63 33.84 32.03
C LYS A 2 31.35 33.01 31.75
N ARG A 3 30.28 33.13 32.55
CA ARG A 3 29.07 32.28 32.44
C ARG A 3 27.87 32.99 31.79
N TYR A 4 27.67 34.27 32.11
CA TYR A 4 26.57 35.07 31.56
C TYR A 4 26.76 35.41 30.07
N GLU A 5 27.99 35.69 29.63
CA GLU A 5 28.27 35.96 28.20
C GLU A 5 28.00 34.75 27.30
N LYS A 6 28.27 33.53 27.79
CA LYS A 6 27.99 32.29 27.04
C LYS A 6 26.49 32.04 26.88
N ILE A 7 25.70 32.33 27.92
CA ILE A 7 24.24 32.17 27.88
C ILE A 7 23.63 33.21 26.94
N CYS A 8 24.09 34.47 26.99
CA CYS A 8 23.66 35.52 26.06
C CYS A 8 24.01 35.19 24.60
N MET A 9 25.24 34.73 24.31
CA MET A 9 25.61 34.34 22.93
C MET A 9 24.81 33.14 22.43
N MET A 10 24.50 32.17 23.30
CA MET A 10 23.69 31.01 22.93
C MET A 10 22.23 31.41 22.65
N LEU A 11 21.64 32.30 23.45
CA LEU A 11 20.29 32.83 23.21
C LEU A 11 20.22 33.67 21.94
N VAL A 12 21.22 34.51 21.67
CA VAL A 12 21.29 35.30 20.42
C VAL A 12 21.46 34.39 19.21
N SER A 13 22.23 33.30 19.32
CA SER A 13 22.40 32.32 18.25
C SER A 13 21.11 31.53 17.97
N ILE A 14 20.36 31.16 19.02
CA ILE A 14 19.04 30.52 18.89
C ILE A 14 18.00 31.48 18.29
N CYS A 15 18.03 32.77 18.65
CA CYS A 15 17.20 33.79 18.01
C CYS A 15 17.58 34.02 16.53
N LEU A 16 18.87 34.02 16.19
CA LEU A 16 19.31 34.11 14.79
C LEU A 16 18.92 32.87 13.97
N LEU A 17 19.03 31.67 14.55
CA LEU A 17 18.64 30.41 13.91
C LEU A 17 17.13 30.27 13.72
N THR A 18 16.31 30.89 14.58
CA THR A 18 14.86 30.94 14.41
C THR A 18 14.42 32.01 13.41
N LEU A 19 15.17 33.12 13.30
CA LEU A 19 14.95 34.16 12.27
C LEU A 19 15.31 33.69 10.86
N ILE A 20 16.30 32.82 10.69
CA ILE A 20 16.72 32.30 9.36
C ILE A 20 15.74 31.23 8.81
N ASN A 21 14.93 30.59 9.68
CA ASN A 21 13.97 29.57 9.27
C ASN A 21 12.54 30.10 9.02
N MET A 22 12.29 31.40 9.18
CA MET A 22 11.14 32.02 8.54
C MET A 22 11.46 32.19 7.06
N GLN A 23 11.31 31.11 6.29
CA GLN A 23 11.02 31.27 4.87
C GLN A 23 9.73 32.08 4.79
N ILE A 24 9.89 33.37 4.52
CA ILE A 24 8.82 34.22 4.02
C ILE A 24 8.35 33.49 2.76
N SER A 25 7.25 32.74 2.88
CA SER A 25 6.55 32.21 1.73
C SER A 25 6.17 33.44 0.92
N LYS A 26 6.94 33.68 -0.15
CA LYS A 26 6.67 34.75 -1.10
C LYS A 26 5.19 34.60 -1.45
N ALA A 27 4.40 35.64 -1.24
CA ALA A 27 3.01 35.56 -1.66
C ALA A 27 3.04 35.41 -3.18
N ALA A 28 2.41 34.36 -3.71
CA ALA A 28 2.17 34.26 -5.14
C ALA A 28 1.45 35.55 -5.58
N ASN A 29 1.86 36.11 -6.72
CA ASN A 29 1.09 37.13 -7.42
C ASN A 29 0.19 36.39 -8.42
N PRO A 30 -1.01 35.89 -8.02
CA PRO A 30 -1.90 35.21 -8.94
C PRO A 30 -2.30 36.16 -10.07
N SER A 31 -2.25 35.67 -11.30
CA SER A 31 -2.85 36.36 -12.44
C SER A 31 -4.23 35.79 -12.68
N ASP A 32 -5.24 36.56 -12.28
CA ASP A 32 -6.63 36.14 -12.34
C ASP A 32 -7.08 35.89 -13.79
N ILE A 33 -7.82 34.79 -13.97
CA ILE A 33 -8.47 34.45 -15.23
C ILE A 33 -9.84 35.11 -15.23
N LYS A 34 -10.07 35.98 -16.21
CA LYS A 34 -11.32 36.73 -16.35
C LYS A 34 -12.22 35.98 -17.30
N ILE A 35 -13.44 35.66 -16.86
CA ILE A 35 -14.42 34.96 -17.70
C ILE A 35 -14.98 35.94 -18.73
N GLN A 36 -14.39 36.00 -19.92
CA GLN A 36 -14.89 36.84 -21.01
C GLN A 36 -16.13 36.20 -21.63
N ASN A 37 -15.97 34.97 -22.12
CA ASN A 37 -17.02 34.15 -22.72
C ASN A 37 -16.96 32.72 -22.17
N TYR A 38 -18.08 32.00 -22.28
CA TYR A 38 -18.13 30.59 -21.93
C TYR A 38 -19.02 29.81 -22.90
N SER A 39 -18.73 28.54 -23.07
CA SER A 39 -19.61 27.57 -23.73
C SER A 39 -19.80 26.35 -22.84
N PHE A 40 -20.99 25.76 -22.88
CA PHE A 40 -21.31 24.59 -22.09
C PHE A 40 -21.97 23.52 -22.97
N GLN A 41 -21.20 22.48 -23.24
CA GLN A 41 -21.59 21.35 -24.10
C GLN A 41 -21.92 20.13 -23.25
N LYS A 42 -22.92 19.37 -23.68
CA LYS A 42 -23.46 18.23 -22.93
C LYS A 42 -23.67 17.07 -23.89
N GLU A 43 -23.17 15.89 -23.53
CA GLU A 43 -23.33 14.68 -24.32
C GLU A 43 -24.13 13.65 -23.50
N GLY A 44 -25.39 13.48 -23.88
CA GLY A 44 -26.27 12.47 -23.27
C GLY A 44 -26.78 12.77 -21.85
N LEU A 45 -26.37 13.87 -21.21
CA LEU A 45 -26.83 14.28 -19.86
C LEU A 45 -27.73 15.53 -19.85
N LYS A 46 -28.45 15.74 -18.74
CA LYS A 46 -29.11 17.01 -18.45
C LYS A 46 -28.15 17.87 -17.63
N GLY A 47 -28.02 19.14 -17.97
CA GLY A 47 -27.19 20.04 -17.19
C GLY A 47 -27.42 21.51 -17.47
N LYS A 48 -27.07 22.34 -16.48
CA LYS A 48 -27.13 23.80 -16.53
C LYS A 48 -25.84 24.39 -15.96
N ALA A 49 -25.37 25.46 -16.58
CA ALA A 49 -24.27 26.28 -16.09
C ALA A 49 -24.79 27.71 -15.90
N SER A 50 -24.56 28.27 -14.72
CA SER A 50 -24.83 29.67 -14.38
C SER A 50 -23.52 30.36 -14.09
N VAL A 51 -23.20 31.41 -14.86
CA VAL A 51 -21.92 32.12 -14.77
C VAL A 51 -22.16 33.55 -14.29
N GLN A 52 -21.54 33.89 -13.16
CA GLN A 52 -21.53 35.23 -12.59
C GLN A 52 -20.17 35.85 -12.90
N LYS A 53 -20.07 36.52 -14.06
CA LYS A 53 -18.79 37.01 -14.60
C LYS A 53 -18.09 38.02 -13.68
N GLU A 54 -18.85 38.92 -13.05
CA GLU A 54 -18.34 39.99 -12.18
C GLU A 54 -17.48 39.47 -11.02
N ILE A 55 -17.93 38.37 -10.42
CA ILE A 55 -17.26 37.73 -9.27
C ILE A 55 -16.51 36.45 -9.66
N GLY A 56 -16.37 36.17 -10.96
CA GLY A 56 -15.63 35.01 -11.47
C GLY A 56 -16.17 33.65 -11.01
N LYS A 57 -17.48 33.54 -10.70
CA LYS A 57 -18.09 32.34 -10.11
C LYS A 57 -18.97 31.59 -11.09
N ILE A 58 -18.84 30.27 -11.10
CA ILE A 58 -19.59 29.37 -11.97
C ILE A 58 -20.31 28.35 -11.09
N SER A 59 -21.60 28.19 -11.30
CA SER A 59 -22.40 27.12 -10.67
C SER A 59 -22.89 26.15 -11.75
N LEU A 60 -22.60 24.87 -11.56
CA LEU A 60 -22.96 23.79 -12.48
C LEU A 60 -23.88 22.81 -11.76
N SER A 61 -24.93 22.38 -12.48
CA SER A 61 -25.80 21.28 -12.09
C SER A 61 -25.81 20.27 -13.22
N LEU A 62 -25.40 19.04 -12.93
CA LEU A 62 -25.28 17.93 -13.88
C LEU A 62 -26.14 16.76 -13.38
N ASP A 63 -26.93 16.16 -14.26
CA ASP A 63 -27.93 15.14 -13.90
C ASP A 63 -28.02 14.04 -14.97
N THR A 64 -27.78 12.81 -14.54
CA THR A 64 -27.91 11.58 -15.32
C THR A 64 -28.96 10.63 -14.75
N LYS A 65 -29.88 11.11 -13.89
CA LYS A 65 -31.02 10.32 -13.41
C LYS A 65 -31.84 9.81 -14.58
N LYS A 66 -32.30 8.56 -14.45
CA LYS A 66 -33.11 7.85 -15.47
C LYS A 66 -32.40 7.69 -16.82
N LYS A 67 -31.07 7.88 -16.88
CA LYS A 67 -30.27 7.55 -18.06
C LYS A 67 -29.93 6.06 -18.09
N LYS A 68 -29.66 5.55 -19.28
CA LYS A 68 -29.22 4.16 -19.48
C LYS A 68 -27.86 3.97 -18.82
N LYS A 69 -27.50 2.70 -18.58
CA LYS A 69 -26.17 2.35 -18.05
C LYS A 69 -25.08 2.89 -18.96
N GLY A 70 -24.07 3.55 -18.40
CA GLY A 70 -22.96 4.12 -19.16
C GLY A 70 -22.40 5.41 -18.58
N TYR A 71 -21.45 5.99 -19.31
CA TYR A 71 -20.80 7.24 -18.94
C TYR A 71 -21.31 8.39 -19.81
N TYR A 72 -21.45 9.55 -19.19
CA TYR A 72 -21.91 10.79 -19.82
C TYR A 72 -20.90 11.89 -19.56
N SER A 73 -20.67 12.75 -20.55
CA SER A 73 -19.71 13.83 -20.47
C SER A 73 -20.37 15.20 -20.60
N SER A 74 -19.75 16.20 -19.99
CA SER A 74 -20.03 17.60 -20.31
C SER A 74 -18.76 18.41 -20.24
N THR A 75 -18.69 19.44 -21.08
CA THR A 75 -17.53 20.32 -21.18
C THR A 75 -17.98 21.74 -20.95
N LEU A 76 -17.42 22.38 -19.92
CA LEU A 76 -17.50 23.82 -19.73
C LEU A 76 -16.20 24.45 -20.21
N PHE A 77 -16.25 25.25 -21.26
CA PHE A 77 -15.09 25.96 -21.78
C PHE A 77 -15.18 27.45 -21.49
N LEU A 78 -14.10 28.02 -20.96
CA LEU A 78 -13.97 29.44 -20.63
C LEU A 78 -12.95 30.06 -21.57
N THR A 79 -13.36 31.09 -22.31
CA THR A 79 -12.48 31.79 -23.24
C THR A 79 -11.75 32.92 -22.52
N ASP A 80 -10.42 32.88 -22.61
CA ASP A 80 -9.51 33.89 -22.09
C ASP A 80 -8.17 33.76 -22.84
N SER A 81 -8.00 34.53 -23.91
CA SER A 81 -6.77 34.48 -24.71
C SER A 81 -5.65 35.24 -24.01
N ARG A 82 -4.57 34.54 -23.65
CA ARG A 82 -3.43 35.16 -22.95
C ARG A 82 -2.13 34.38 -23.10
N ASN A 83 -1.04 35.10 -22.87
CA ASN A 83 0.28 34.52 -22.72
C ASN A 83 0.45 33.93 -21.32
N VAL A 84 0.92 32.69 -21.26
CA VAL A 84 1.12 31.92 -20.02
C VAL A 84 2.56 31.41 -19.84
N SER A 85 3.51 31.86 -20.66
CA SER A 85 4.89 31.35 -20.64
C SER A 85 5.62 31.56 -19.30
N LYS A 86 5.21 32.57 -18.52
CA LYS A 86 5.80 32.85 -17.20
C LYS A 86 5.22 32.01 -16.06
N TYR A 87 4.21 31.18 -16.34
CA TYR A 87 3.50 30.41 -15.32
C TYR A 87 3.79 28.93 -15.46
N GLY A 88 3.88 28.26 -14.31
CA GLY A 88 4.07 26.82 -14.25
C GLY A 88 2.78 26.03 -14.09
N GLY A 89 1.65 26.68 -13.83
CA GLY A 89 0.39 25.98 -13.57
C GLY A 89 -0.86 26.85 -13.54
N PHE A 90 -1.98 26.17 -13.33
CA PHE A 90 -3.32 26.75 -13.17
C PHE A 90 -3.93 26.32 -11.84
N THR A 91 -4.61 27.22 -11.14
CA THR A 91 -5.34 26.91 -9.92
C THR A 91 -6.77 27.43 -9.97
N THR A 92 -7.67 26.75 -9.27
CA THR A 92 -9.07 27.17 -9.12
C THR A 92 -9.64 26.65 -7.82
N LYS A 93 -10.54 27.42 -7.19
CA LYS A 93 -11.36 26.90 -6.11
C LYS A 93 -12.52 26.10 -6.66
N MET A 94 -12.74 24.92 -6.10
CA MET A 94 -13.85 24.05 -6.43
C MET A 94 -14.60 23.61 -5.18
N ILE A 95 -15.92 23.60 -5.27
CA ILE A 95 -16.82 23.03 -4.27
C ILE A 95 -17.63 21.92 -4.94
N ASN A 96 -17.45 20.68 -4.50
CA ASN A 96 -18.31 19.56 -4.85
C ASN A 96 -19.37 19.39 -3.76
N LYS A 97 -20.60 19.86 -4.00
CA LYS A 97 -21.71 19.77 -3.05
C LYS A 97 -22.41 18.41 -3.05
N SER A 98 -21.96 17.50 -3.93
CA SER A 98 -22.56 16.18 -4.12
C SER A 98 -22.07 15.20 -3.06
N ASN A 99 -22.84 14.14 -2.82
CA ASN A 99 -22.51 13.06 -1.89
C ASN A 99 -21.64 11.95 -2.51
N HIS A 100 -21.14 12.14 -3.72
CA HIS A 100 -20.27 11.22 -4.44
C HIS A 100 -19.09 11.99 -5.07
N SER A 101 -18.02 11.26 -5.39
CA SER A 101 -16.88 11.85 -6.07
C SER A 101 -17.26 12.33 -7.46
N LEU A 102 -16.64 13.43 -7.88
CA LEU A 102 -16.76 13.97 -9.22
C LEU A 102 -15.52 13.56 -10.01
N ARG A 103 -15.72 12.95 -11.18
CA ARG A 103 -14.62 12.67 -12.11
C ARG A 103 -14.52 13.81 -13.12
N LEU A 104 -13.32 14.38 -13.27
CA LEU A 104 -13.08 15.38 -14.30
C LEU A 104 -11.65 15.33 -14.85
N ASN A 105 -11.45 16.00 -15.98
CA ASN A 105 -10.16 16.43 -16.47
C ASN A 105 -10.22 17.91 -16.85
N ILE A 106 -9.07 18.50 -17.10
CA ILE A 106 -8.91 19.89 -17.46
C ILE A 106 -8.17 19.93 -18.79
N ALA A 107 -8.73 20.71 -19.71
CA ALA A 107 -8.18 20.95 -21.02
C ALA A 107 -7.76 22.39 -21.16
N MET A 108 -6.69 22.65 -21.91
CA MET A 108 -6.31 23.99 -22.33
C MET A 108 -6.15 24.00 -23.84
N ASN A 109 -6.79 24.97 -24.49
CA ASN A 109 -6.60 25.17 -25.92
C ASN A 109 -5.41 26.08 -26.11
N THR A 110 -4.29 25.53 -26.56
CA THR A 110 -3.08 26.29 -26.86
C THR A 110 -3.12 26.85 -28.28
N LYS A 111 -2.42 27.96 -28.53
CA LYS A 111 -2.35 28.53 -29.89
C LYS A 111 -1.50 27.70 -30.86
N SER A 112 -0.48 27.02 -30.34
CA SER A 112 0.54 26.33 -31.15
C SER A 112 0.44 24.80 -31.15
N LYS A 113 -0.13 24.20 -30.09
CA LYS A 113 -0.10 22.74 -29.87
C LYS A 113 -1.50 22.11 -29.78
N GLY A 114 -2.55 22.83 -30.18
CA GLY A 114 -3.92 22.34 -30.08
C GLY A 114 -4.36 22.16 -28.62
N VAL A 115 -5.12 21.10 -28.34
CA VAL A 115 -5.70 20.85 -27.01
C VAL A 115 -4.74 20.01 -26.18
N VAL A 116 -4.40 20.50 -24.98
CA VAL A 116 -3.62 19.77 -23.99
C VAL A 116 -4.49 19.43 -22.79
N VAL A 117 -4.27 18.26 -22.19
CA VAL A 117 -5.05 17.75 -21.05
C VAL A 117 -4.12 17.23 -19.96
N VAL A 118 -4.62 17.07 -18.73
CA VAL A 118 -3.83 16.42 -17.68
C VAL A 118 -3.63 14.96 -18.05
N LYS A 119 -2.37 14.55 -18.19
CA LYS A 119 -1.98 13.22 -18.67
C LYS A 119 -2.38 12.14 -17.67
N ASN A 120 -2.81 10.99 -18.17
CA ASN A 120 -2.99 9.80 -17.35
C ASN A 120 -1.69 9.45 -16.59
N GLY A 121 -1.81 9.19 -15.29
CA GLY A 121 -0.68 8.95 -14.39
C GLY A 121 -0.07 10.20 -13.74
N ALA A 122 -0.25 11.39 -14.30
CA ALA A 122 0.17 12.62 -13.63
C ALA A 122 -0.68 12.90 -12.38
N SER A 123 -0.19 13.77 -11.51
CA SER A 123 -0.88 14.13 -10.27
C SER A 123 -1.35 15.59 -10.29
N VAL A 124 -2.59 15.82 -9.86
CA VAL A 124 -3.11 17.15 -9.53
C VAL A 124 -3.05 17.38 -8.03
N ILE A 125 -2.94 18.64 -7.62
CA ILE A 125 -2.76 19.02 -6.22
C ILE A 125 -4.11 19.48 -5.68
N LEU A 126 -4.58 18.87 -4.60
CA LEU A 126 -5.80 19.25 -3.89
C LEU A 126 -5.39 19.85 -2.55
N ASN A 127 -5.70 21.13 -2.33
CA ASN A 127 -5.53 21.77 -1.03
C ASN A 127 -6.90 21.99 -0.39
N GLN A 128 -7.11 21.43 0.79
CA GLN A 128 -8.36 21.58 1.55
C GLN A 128 -8.01 21.88 3.01
N ASN A 129 -8.50 23.01 3.54
CA ASN A 129 -8.27 23.44 4.92
C ASN A 129 -6.78 23.42 5.34
N GLY A 130 -5.88 23.84 4.44
CA GLY A 130 -4.43 23.84 4.68
C GLY A 130 -3.74 22.49 4.53
N VAL A 131 -4.48 21.42 4.22
CA VAL A 131 -3.92 20.09 3.95
C VAL A 131 -3.74 19.90 2.45
N THR A 132 -2.51 19.68 2.02
CA THR A 132 -2.17 19.30 0.64
C THR A 132 -2.28 17.80 0.45
N SER A 133 -2.93 17.40 -0.63
CA SER A 133 -3.02 16.02 -1.09
C SER A 133 -2.81 15.96 -2.61
N TYR A 134 -2.46 14.78 -3.11
CA TYR A 134 -2.19 14.56 -4.53
C TYR A 134 -3.18 13.54 -5.07
N GLN A 135 -3.89 13.90 -6.12
CA GLN A 135 -4.81 13.00 -6.81
C GLN A 135 -4.20 12.59 -8.15
N ARG A 136 -3.97 11.29 -8.33
CA ARG A 136 -3.48 10.74 -9.59
C ARG A 136 -4.62 10.73 -10.63
N VAL A 137 -4.30 11.13 -11.85
CA VAL A 137 -5.18 10.95 -13.01
C VAL A 137 -5.17 9.46 -13.40
N ALA A 138 -6.36 8.87 -13.48
CA ALA A 138 -6.58 7.50 -13.89
C ALA A 138 -7.76 7.46 -14.88
N ASN A 139 -7.59 6.75 -16.00
CA ASN A 139 -8.59 6.71 -17.08
C ASN A 139 -8.98 8.12 -17.53
N ASP A 140 -7.96 8.95 -17.76
CA ASP A 140 -8.07 10.34 -18.21
C ASP A 140 -8.92 11.25 -17.31
N CYS A 141 -9.13 10.90 -16.04
CA CYS A 141 -9.82 11.73 -15.07
C CYS A 141 -9.09 11.70 -13.72
N PHE A 142 -9.15 12.80 -12.99
CA PHE A 142 -8.90 12.80 -11.55
C PHE A 142 -10.23 12.94 -10.80
N GLU A 143 -10.24 12.49 -9.55
CA GLU A 143 -11.43 12.53 -8.70
C GLU A 143 -11.39 13.69 -7.71
N ILE A 144 -12.51 14.39 -7.59
CA ILE A 144 -12.74 15.37 -6.53
C ILE A 144 -13.69 14.75 -5.51
N PRO A 145 -13.28 14.59 -4.24
CA PRO A 145 -14.07 13.91 -3.22
C PRO A 145 -15.46 14.52 -3.03
N ALA A 146 -16.39 13.72 -2.53
CA ALA A 146 -17.70 14.19 -2.05
C ALA A 146 -17.51 15.27 -0.97
N GLY A 147 -18.31 16.33 -1.02
CA GLY A 147 -18.20 17.44 -0.06
C GLY A 147 -16.90 18.25 -0.12
N TYR A 148 -16.05 18.05 -1.14
CA TYR A 148 -14.80 18.79 -1.27
C TYR A 148 -15.04 20.30 -1.35
N LYS A 149 -14.25 21.06 -0.57
CA LYS A 149 -14.23 22.53 -0.59
C LYS A 149 -12.78 22.99 -0.46
N GLY A 150 -12.15 23.31 -1.57
CA GLY A 150 -10.72 23.62 -1.60
C GLY A 150 -10.26 24.16 -2.94
N SER A 151 -8.94 24.24 -3.12
CA SER A 151 -8.33 24.62 -4.39
C SER A 151 -7.68 23.42 -5.07
N ILE A 152 -7.88 23.31 -6.37
CA ILE A 152 -7.23 22.35 -7.25
C ILE A 152 -6.14 23.10 -8.02
N THR A 153 -4.92 22.59 -8.02
CA THR A 153 -3.81 23.13 -8.78
C THR A 153 -3.28 22.08 -9.75
N ILE A 154 -3.03 22.51 -10.98
CA ILE A 154 -2.64 21.68 -12.12
C ILE A 154 -1.32 22.22 -12.66
N PRO A 155 -0.22 21.52 -12.38
CA PRO A 155 1.06 21.86 -12.97
C PRO A 155 1.06 21.62 -14.49
N PHE A 156 1.62 22.55 -15.26
CA PHE A 156 1.74 22.44 -16.71
C PHE A 156 2.68 21.32 -17.14
N TYR A 157 3.69 20.98 -16.34
CA TYR A 157 4.55 19.82 -16.61
C TYR A 157 3.80 18.47 -16.59
N GLY A 158 2.57 18.44 -16.04
CA GLY A 158 1.69 17.27 -16.05
C GLY A 158 0.71 17.25 -17.23
N LEU A 159 0.75 18.26 -18.12
CA LEU A 159 -0.08 18.33 -19.31
C LEU A 159 0.58 17.56 -20.47
N ALA A 160 -0.27 16.91 -21.26
CA ALA A 160 0.11 16.23 -22.50
C ALA A 160 -0.81 16.67 -23.64
N ASP A 161 -0.29 16.59 -24.86
CA ASP A 161 -1.13 16.73 -26.05
C ASP A 161 -2.19 15.64 -26.07
N GLN A 162 -3.44 16.03 -26.30
CA GLN A 162 -4.58 15.12 -26.20
C GLN A 162 -4.50 13.96 -27.21
N LYS A 163 -3.94 14.20 -28.41
CA LYS A 163 -3.91 13.22 -29.51
C LYS A 163 -2.83 12.17 -29.31
N ASN A 164 -1.63 12.58 -28.90
CA ASN A 164 -0.48 11.67 -28.82
C ASN A 164 -0.07 11.30 -27.38
N GLN A 165 -0.69 11.91 -26.36
CA GLN A 165 -0.42 11.69 -24.93
C GLN A 165 1.06 11.89 -24.53
N LYS A 166 1.82 12.60 -25.37
CA LYS A 166 3.20 12.97 -25.09
C LYS A 166 3.21 14.20 -24.19
N LEU A 167 4.00 14.14 -23.11
CA LEU A 167 4.24 15.30 -22.25
C LEU A 167 4.82 16.43 -23.09
N LEU A 168 4.46 17.65 -22.73
CA LEU A 168 4.99 18.83 -23.38
C LEU A 168 6.48 18.97 -23.03
N GLU A 169 7.35 18.83 -24.03
CA GLU A 169 8.80 19.06 -23.89
C GLU A 169 9.13 20.56 -23.77
N ASN A 170 8.30 21.42 -24.37
CA ASN A 170 8.40 22.88 -24.33
C ASN A 170 7.22 23.46 -23.54
N GLU A 171 7.42 24.60 -22.88
CA GLU A 171 6.40 25.33 -22.12
C GLU A 171 5.19 25.74 -23.00
N ILE A 172 4.06 26.02 -22.36
CA ILE A 172 2.86 26.55 -23.02
C ILE A 172 3.02 28.07 -23.08
N GLU A 173 3.07 28.63 -24.28
CA GLU A 173 3.28 30.07 -24.45
C GLU A 173 1.98 30.85 -24.42
N ASP A 174 0.98 30.43 -25.19
CA ASP A 174 -0.31 31.10 -25.30
C ASP A 174 -1.47 30.10 -25.27
N ILE A 175 -2.53 30.48 -24.56
CA ILE A 175 -3.80 29.75 -24.54
C ILE A 175 -4.95 30.62 -25.06
N TYR A 176 -6.01 29.98 -25.54
CA TYR A 176 -7.31 30.59 -25.85
C TYR A 176 -8.32 30.46 -24.71
N GLY A 177 -8.08 29.55 -23.77
CA GLY A 177 -9.01 29.27 -22.70
C GLY A 177 -8.77 27.95 -21.99
N VAL A 178 -9.57 27.73 -20.94
CA VAL A 178 -9.53 26.55 -20.07
C VAL A 178 -10.87 25.83 -20.12
N GLY A 179 -10.84 24.52 -20.31
CA GLY A 179 -11.98 23.63 -20.34
C GLY A 179 -12.02 22.70 -19.14
N PHE A 180 -13.20 22.54 -18.55
CA PHE A 180 -13.50 21.54 -17.53
C PHE A 180 -14.32 20.44 -18.17
N ILE A 181 -13.78 19.21 -18.18
CA ILE A 181 -14.43 18.04 -18.78
C ILE A 181 -14.91 17.16 -17.63
N PHE A 182 -16.22 17.08 -17.42
CA PHE A 182 -16.83 16.27 -16.37
C PHE A 182 -17.31 14.94 -16.93
N VAL A 183 -17.10 13.86 -16.18
CA VAL A 183 -17.56 12.51 -16.53
C VAL A 183 -18.44 11.98 -15.41
N LEU A 184 -19.67 11.61 -15.75
CA LEU A 184 -20.68 11.11 -14.82
C LEU A 184 -21.10 9.69 -15.20
N GLN A 185 -21.33 8.86 -14.18
CA GLN A 185 -22.02 7.58 -14.36
C GLN A 185 -23.54 7.79 -14.43
N GLU A 186 -24.29 6.75 -14.82
CA GLU A 186 -25.75 6.78 -14.71
C GLU A 186 -26.23 7.02 -13.26
N GLN A 187 -27.42 7.60 -13.11
CA GLN A 187 -28.04 7.89 -11.79
C GLN A 187 -27.25 8.84 -10.89
N ALA A 188 -26.32 9.60 -11.44
CA ALA A 188 -25.56 10.62 -10.74
C ALA A 188 -26.26 11.98 -10.81
N GLN A 189 -26.04 12.79 -9.77
CA GLN A 189 -26.46 14.19 -9.74
C GLN A 189 -25.37 15.00 -9.03
N ASN A 190 -24.72 15.89 -9.78
CA ASN A 190 -23.62 16.68 -9.28
C ASN A 190 -23.97 18.17 -9.23
N GLU A 191 -23.63 18.80 -8.11
CA GLU A 191 -23.67 20.24 -7.93
C GLU A 191 -22.27 20.76 -7.64
N ILE A 192 -21.78 21.62 -8.52
CA ILE A 192 -20.38 22.05 -8.52
C ILE A 192 -20.33 23.57 -8.55
N THR A 193 -19.42 24.15 -7.78
CA THR A 193 -19.09 25.57 -7.88
C THR A 193 -17.61 25.72 -8.20
N ILE A 194 -17.28 26.56 -9.16
CA ILE A 194 -15.91 26.89 -9.58
C ILE A 194 -15.73 28.39 -9.41
N SER A 195 -14.62 28.81 -8.81
CA SER A 195 -14.25 30.22 -8.67
C SER A 195 -12.74 30.40 -8.56
N ASP A 196 -12.31 31.64 -8.39
CA ASP A 196 -10.93 32.03 -8.04
C ASP A 196 -9.90 31.34 -8.94
N MET A 197 -10.15 31.41 -10.25
CA MET A 197 -9.29 30.84 -11.27
C MET A 197 -8.11 31.76 -11.52
N SER A 198 -6.89 31.23 -11.41
CA SER A 198 -5.68 32.01 -11.64
C SER A 198 -4.53 31.15 -12.15
N LEU A 199 -3.53 31.82 -12.70
CA LEU A 199 -2.26 31.22 -13.08
C LEU A 199 -1.26 31.34 -11.93
N ILE A 200 -0.41 30.33 -11.78
CA ILE A 200 0.60 30.25 -10.72
C ILE A 200 2.00 30.08 -11.32
N GLU A 201 2.97 30.84 -10.81
CA GLU A 201 4.37 30.72 -11.22
C GLU A 201 4.97 29.38 -10.79
N GLU A 202 5.94 28.88 -11.55
CA GLU A 202 6.55 27.57 -11.30
C GLU A 202 7.18 27.44 -9.91
N GLY A 203 7.75 28.52 -9.37
CA GLY A 203 8.38 28.53 -8.04
C GLY A 203 7.43 28.21 -6.87
N TYR A 204 6.11 28.25 -7.08
CA TYR A 204 5.11 27.88 -6.07
C TYR A 204 4.59 26.44 -6.25
N LEU A 205 5.07 25.71 -7.25
CA LEU A 205 4.68 24.35 -7.50
C LEU A 205 5.68 23.36 -6.92
N PRO A 206 5.22 22.16 -6.51
CA PRO A 206 6.11 21.04 -6.25
C PRO A 206 7.02 20.79 -7.45
N ALA A 207 8.28 20.45 -7.18
CA ALA A 207 9.22 20.07 -8.23
C ALA A 207 8.67 18.88 -9.02
N LYS A 208 8.91 18.85 -10.33
CA LYS A 208 8.43 17.78 -11.24
C LYS A 208 8.76 16.37 -10.72
N LYS A 209 9.96 16.17 -10.17
CA LYS A 209 10.46 14.88 -9.63
C LYS A 209 10.06 14.61 -8.16
N GLN A 210 9.29 15.50 -7.54
CA GLN A 210 8.81 15.29 -6.17
C GLN A 210 7.87 14.08 -6.14
N ILE A 211 8.03 13.23 -5.13
CA ILE A 211 7.11 12.10 -4.90
C ILE A 211 5.73 12.67 -4.58
N ALA A 212 4.75 12.34 -5.42
CA ALA A 212 3.36 12.76 -5.29
C ALA A 212 2.48 11.62 -4.75
N LEU A 213 2.81 10.38 -5.13
CA LEU A 213 2.06 9.20 -4.75
C LEU A 213 3.00 8.09 -4.28
N VAL A 214 2.55 7.35 -3.26
CA VAL A 214 3.14 6.09 -2.84
C VAL A 214 2.08 5.00 -2.89
N GLN A 215 2.50 3.78 -3.20
CA GLN A 215 1.65 2.61 -3.24
C GLN A 215 2.36 1.44 -2.55
N ILE A 216 1.61 0.69 -1.77
CA ILE A 216 2.07 -0.56 -1.14
C ILE A 216 1.60 -1.70 -2.02
N LYS A 217 2.52 -2.46 -2.59
CA LYS A 217 2.28 -3.65 -3.41
C LYS A 217 2.51 -4.90 -2.57
N GLY A 218 1.64 -5.88 -2.74
CA GLY A 218 1.62 -7.14 -2.00
C GLY A 218 0.19 -7.66 -1.92
N GLU A 219 0.04 -8.84 -1.32
CA GLU A 219 -1.26 -9.52 -1.22
C GLU A 219 -2.31 -8.67 -0.50
N GLU A 220 -3.57 -8.79 -0.91
CA GLU A 220 -4.70 -8.16 -0.20
C GLU A 220 -5.09 -8.94 1.06
N SER A 221 -4.70 -10.21 1.13
CA SER A 221 -5.02 -11.09 2.24
C SER A 221 -3.85 -11.99 2.60
N MET A 222 -3.68 -12.23 3.90
CA MET A 222 -2.75 -13.21 4.44
C MET A 222 -3.49 -14.32 5.14
N LEU A 223 -2.90 -15.50 5.14
CA LEU A 223 -3.39 -16.60 5.95
C LEU A 223 -3.07 -16.33 7.42
N ARG A 224 -4.08 -16.50 8.26
CA ARG A 224 -3.92 -16.63 9.70
C ARG A 224 -3.61 -18.09 10.01
N PRO A 225 -2.37 -18.41 10.42
CA PRO A 225 -1.99 -19.80 10.65
C PRO A 225 -2.66 -20.35 11.92
N ILE A 226 -2.75 -21.68 12.03
CA ILE A 226 -3.21 -22.37 13.25
C ILE A 226 -2.06 -22.57 14.23
N GLU A 227 -0.85 -22.77 13.71
CA GLU A 227 0.42 -22.91 14.41
C GLU A 227 1.52 -22.24 13.56
N GLY A 228 2.55 -21.70 14.20
CA GLY A 228 3.64 -20.95 13.52
C GLY A 228 3.25 -19.54 13.08
N SER A 229 3.91 -19.04 12.03
CA SER A 229 3.69 -17.69 11.46
C SER A 229 3.50 -17.75 9.94
N SER A 230 2.66 -16.84 9.42
CA SER A 230 2.50 -16.59 7.99
C SER A 230 3.33 -15.37 7.63
N VAL A 231 4.00 -15.43 6.49
CA VAL A 231 4.97 -14.42 6.05
C VAL A 231 4.64 -13.99 4.63
N GLU A 232 4.51 -12.68 4.42
CA GLU A 232 4.38 -12.09 3.09
C GLU A 232 5.32 -10.90 2.93
N GLU A 233 5.72 -10.61 1.69
CA GLU A 233 6.59 -9.48 1.35
C GLU A 233 5.80 -8.35 0.69
N TYR A 234 5.95 -7.14 1.23
CA TYR A 234 5.32 -5.93 0.74
C TYR A 234 6.38 -4.96 0.22
N LYS A 235 6.15 -4.40 -0.96
CA LYS A 235 7.06 -3.46 -1.62
C LYS A 235 6.39 -2.11 -1.76
N VAL A 236 7.17 -1.05 -1.62
CA VAL A 236 6.68 0.32 -1.82
C VAL A 236 7.11 0.81 -3.20
N SER A 237 6.15 1.27 -4.00
CA SER A 237 6.40 2.00 -5.24
C SER A 237 6.06 3.47 -5.04
N ALA A 238 6.92 4.38 -5.50
CA ALA A 238 6.67 5.81 -5.48
C ALA A 238 6.62 6.35 -6.90
N PHE A 239 5.79 7.37 -7.09
CA PHE A 239 5.61 8.03 -8.36
C PHE A 239 5.74 9.54 -8.17
N ASP A 240 6.39 10.19 -9.12
CA ASP A 240 6.52 11.64 -9.13
C ASP A 240 5.25 12.34 -9.64
N MET A 241 5.32 13.67 -9.80
CA MET A 241 4.18 14.48 -10.21
C MET A 241 3.71 14.21 -11.65
N VAL A 242 4.57 13.67 -12.53
CA VAL A 242 4.20 13.32 -13.92
C VAL A 242 3.85 11.83 -14.08
N GLY A 243 4.03 11.06 -13.02
CA GLY A 243 3.59 9.69 -12.91
C GLY A 243 4.68 8.66 -13.18
N ASP A 244 5.94 9.10 -13.31
CA ASP A 244 7.08 8.23 -13.51
C ASP A 244 7.48 7.55 -12.19
N SER A 245 7.96 6.32 -12.29
CA SER A 245 8.44 5.58 -11.12
C SER A 245 9.73 6.21 -10.61
N VAL A 246 9.77 6.53 -9.32
CA VAL A 246 10.95 7.10 -8.67
C VAL A 246 11.39 6.22 -7.51
N GLN A 247 12.71 6.16 -7.30
CA GLN A 247 13.24 5.46 -6.14
C GLN A 247 12.81 6.17 -4.86
N THR A 248 12.45 5.39 -3.85
CA THR A 248 11.98 5.91 -2.58
C THR A 248 12.63 5.19 -1.42
N LYS A 249 12.90 5.92 -0.35
CA LYS A 249 13.29 5.39 0.96
C LYS A 249 12.10 5.39 1.92
N ALA A 250 10.88 5.26 1.39
CA ALA A 250 9.65 5.24 2.19
C ALA A 250 9.74 4.16 3.27
N LYS A 251 9.38 4.54 4.50
CA LYS A 251 9.36 3.61 5.63
C LYS A 251 8.02 2.89 5.64
N LEU A 252 8.05 1.57 5.54
CA LEU A 252 6.89 0.72 5.76
C LEU A 252 6.71 0.46 7.27
N SER A 253 5.48 0.53 7.75
CA SER A 253 5.13 0.39 9.16
C SER A 253 3.68 -0.09 9.33
N LEU A 254 3.32 -0.50 10.54
CA LEU A 254 1.94 -0.78 10.91
C LEU A 254 1.27 0.51 11.41
N GLN A 255 0.00 0.72 11.08
CA GLN A 255 -0.74 1.91 11.53
C GLN A 255 -0.83 1.99 13.06
N ARG A 256 -0.88 0.84 13.74
CA ARG A 256 -0.88 0.71 15.19
C ARG A 256 -0.05 -0.50 15.60
N HIS A 257 0.22 -0.64 16.89
CA HIS A 257 0.83 -1.83 17.43
C HIS A 257 -0.16 -3.00 17.43
N TYR A 258 0.33 -4.20 17.10
CA TYR A 258 -0.39 -5.47 17.20
C TYR A 258 0.57 -6.48 17.81
N ASP A 259 0.16 -7.20 18.85
CA ASP A 259 1.03 -8.16 19.55
C ASP A 259 1.39 -9.38 18.68
N PHE A 260 0.52 -9.69 17.72
CA PHE A 260 0.58 -10.88 16.86
C PHE A 260 1.15 -10.58 15.46
N VAL A 261 1.60 -9.36 15.19
CA VAL A 261 2.14 -8.97 13.88
C VAL A 261 3.47 -8.26 14.01
N ARG A 262 4.44 -8.66 13.18
CA ARG A 262 5.74 -8.01 13.07
C ARG A 262 5.96 -7.56 11.63
N MET A 263 6.48 -6.35 11.49
CA MET A 263 6.87 -5.78 10.19
C MET A 263 8.36 -5.44 10.22
N THR A 264 9.13 -5.99 9.29
CA THR A 264 10.54 -5.61 9.14
C THR A 264 10.66 -4.33 8.30
N SER A 265 11.79 -3.64 8.42
CA SER A 265 12.11 -2.47 7.59
C SER A 265 12.22 -2.79 6.10
N GLY A 266 12.51 -4.04 5.74
CA GLY A 266 12.56 -4.55 4.36
C GLY A 266 11.20 -4.91 3.77
N GLY A 267 10.12 -4.75 4.53
CA GLY A 267 8.75 -4.98 4.04
C GLY A 267 8.21 -6.39 4.27
N LYS A 268 8.89 -7.22 5.07
CA LYS A 268 8.40 -8.55 5.45
C LYS A 268 7.37 -8.41 6.57
N LEU A 269 6.13 -8.80 6.30
CA LEU A 269 5.04 -8.88 7.27
C LEU A 269 4.91 -10.31 7.77
N GLU A 270 4.97 -10.49 9.08
CA GLU A 270 4.82 -11.77 9.75
C GLU A 270 3.60 -11.73 10.68
N VAL A 271 2.72 -12.72 10.56
CA VAL A 271 1.47 -12.84 11.32
C VAL A 271 1.46 -14.16 12.08
N ASP A 272 1.34 -14.07 13.40
CA ASP A 272 1.33 -15.20 14.31
C ASP A 272 -0.04 -15.89 14.38
N ALA A 273 -0.04 -17.16 14.80
CA ALA A 273 -1.27 -17.96 14.90
C ALA A 273 -2.31 -17.45 15.92
N ASN A 274 -1.87 -16.63 16.88
CA ASN A 274 -2.73 -16.01 17.89
C ASN A 274 -3.42 -14.72 17.39
N ALA A 275 -3.30 -14.38 16.10
CA ALA A 275 -3.95 -13.21 15.53
C ALA A 275 -5.45 -13.18 15.81
N GLN A 276 -5.92 -12.11 16.47
CA GLN A 276 -7.33 -11.95 16.83
C GLN A 276 -8.08 -11.05 15.85
N ASP A 277 -7.40 -10.08 15.24
CA ASP A 277 -8.03 -9.16 14.30
C ASP A 277 -8.21 -9.80 12.92
N ASP A 278 -9.27 -9.39 12.22
CA ASP A 278 -9.56 -9.81 10.84
C ASP A 278 -8.74 -9.04 9.79
N SER A 279 -7.97 -8.03 10.22
CA SER A 279 -7.15 -7.25 9.30
C SER A 279 -6.07 -6.45 10.01
N VAL A 280 -5.00 -6.14 9.28
CA VAL A 280 -4.00 -5.14 9.67
C VAL A 280 -3.90 -4.05 8.62
N VAL A 281 -3.48 -2.86 9.02
CA VAL A 281 -3.28 -1.73 8.11
C VAL A 281 -1.80 -1.36 8.06
N LEU A 282 -1.24 -1.47 6.86
CA LEU A 282 0.11 -1.06 6.52
C LEU A 282 0.12 0.42 6.13
N CYS A 283 1.15 1.13 6.58
CA CYS A 283 1.42 2.53 6.27
C CYS A 283 2.81 2.64 5.64
N ALA A 284 2.89 3.27 4.47
CA ALA A 284 4.15 3.69 3.87
C ALA A 284 4.24 5.20 3.92
N THR A 285 5.31 5.73 4.50
CA THR A 285 5.53 7.18 4.64
C THR A 285 6.86 7.58 4.00
N THR A 286 6.81 8.55 3.10
CA THR A 286 8.00 9.12 2.45
C THR A 286 8.61 10.25 3.29
N SER A 287 9.85 10.65 2.98
CA SER A 287 10.53 11.76 3.67
C SER A 287 9.82 13.11 3.51
N ASN A 288 9.11 13.32 2.40
CA ASN A 288 8.29 14.51 2.16
C ASN A 288 6.86 14.39 2.72
N GLY A 289 6.57 13.37 3.55
CA GLY A 289 5.31 13.24 4.28
C GLY A 289 4.14 12.66 3.48
N VAL A 290 4.36 12.16 2.27
CA VAL A 290 3.31 11.44 1.51
C VAL A 290 3.08 10.08 2.17
N VAL A 291 1.82 9.76 2.44
CA VAL A 291 1.41 8.54 3.14
C VAL A 291 0.51 7.70 2.25
N ALA A 292 0.79 6.39 2.19
CA ALA A 292 -0.10 5.39 1.61
C ALA A 292 -0.55 4.41 2.68
N LYS A 293 -1.80 3.96 2.60
CA LYS A 293 -2.35 2.94 3.49
C LYS A 293 -2.84 1.74 2.68
N LYS A 294 -2.57 0.54 3.16
CA LYS A 294 -3.11 -0.71 2.60
C LYS A 294 -3.67 -1.56 3.72
N LYS A 295 -4.92 -1.99 3.58
CA LYS A 295 -5.55 -2.93 4.49
C LYS A 295 -5.28 -4.35 3.99
N VAL A 296 -4.74 -5.20 4.85
CA VAL A 296 -4.47 -6.61 4.59
C VAL A 296 -5.45 -7.43 5.44
N TYR A 297 -6.24 -8.28 4.80
CA TYR A 297 -7.21 -9.14 5.48
C TYR A 297 -6.54 -10.41 6.02
N LEU A 298 -6.82 -10.78 7.26
CA LEU A 298 -6.31 -12.00 7.87
C LEU A 298 -7.39 -13.08 7.78
N GLN A 299 -7.16 -14.08 6.94
CA GLN A 299 -8.14 -15.11 6.64
C GLN A 299 -7.71 -16.46 7.23
N TYR A 300 -8.63 -17.18 7.84
CA TYR A 300 -8.38 -18.57 8.21
C TYR A 300 -8.12 -19.43 6.97
N SER A 301 -7.22 -20.40 7.11
CA SER A 301 -7.03 -21.45 6.12
C SER A 301 -8.36 -22.08 5.71
N TRP A 302 -8.52 -22.32 4.40
CA TRP A 302 -9.68 -23.01 3.82
C TRP A 302 -9.90 -24.39 4.45
N THR A 303 -8.83 -25.06 4.89
CA THR A 303 -8.89 -26.38 5.53
C THR A 303 -9.73 -26.39 6.80
N LYS A 304 -9.88 -25.24 7.48
CA LYS A 304 -10.76 -25.11 8.66
C LYS A 304 -12.25 -25.10 8.32
N LYS A 305 -12.59 -24.79 7.06
CA LYS A 305 -13.96 -24.61 6.56
C LYS A 305 -14.50 -25.85 5.84
N VAL A 306 -13.63 -26.85 5.59
CA VAL A 306 -13.99 -28.06 4.86
C VAL A 306 -13.96 -29.24 5.82
N MET A 307 -15.08 -29.97 5.88
CA MET A 307 -15.11 -31.30 6.46
C MET A 307 -14.69 -32.29 5.38
N THR A 308 -13.82 -33.21 5.74
CA THR A 308 -13.54 -34.42 4.95
C THR A 308 -14.82 -35.25 4.78
N GLU A 309 -14.84 -36.14 3.79
CA GLU A 309 -15.96 -37.07 3.55
C GLU A 309 -16.38 -37.86 4.79
N ASN A 310 -15.45 -38.02 5.73
CA ASN A 310 -15.61 -38.75 6.99
C ASN A 310 -16.10 -37.86 8.15
N GLY A 311 -16.44 -36.60 7.88
CA GLY A 311 -16.94 -35.64 8.88
C GLY A 311 -15.88 -34.96 9.75
N TYR A 312 -14.59 -35.24 9.54
CA TYR A 312 -13.49 -34.60 10.27
C TYR A 312 -13.08 -33.29 9.62
N ASN A 313 -12.73 -32.29 10.43
CA ASN A 313 -12.18 -31.03 9.95
C ASN A 313 -10.84 -31.28 9.22
N ALA A 314 -10.68 -30.74 8.01
CA ALA A 314 -9.45 -30.91 7.22
C ALA A 314 -8.25 -30.10 7.77
N ALA A 315 -8.43 -29.32 8.84
CA ALA A 315 -7.36 -28.62 9.51
C ALA A 315 -6.34 -29.58 10.16
N ILE A 316 -5.05 -29.20 10.10
CA ILE A 316 -3.99 -29.91 10.81
C ILE A 316 -4.22 -29.73 12.31
N ALA A 317 -4.32 -30.86 13.04
CA ALA A 317 -4.46 -30.88 14.49
C ALA A 317 -3.23 -30.27 15.16
N LYS A 318 -3.44 -29.58 16.28
CA LYS A 318 -2.31 -29.01 17.04
C LYS A 318 -1.48 -30.13 17.65
N PRO A 319 -0.16 -29.94 17.83
CA PRO A 319 0.69 -30.93 18.49
C PRO A 319 0.18 -31.35 19.89
N SER A 320 -0.52 -30.45 20.60
CA SER A 320 -1.16 -30.72 21.89
C SER A 320 -2.43 -31.59 21.80
N GLU A 321 -3.08 -31.60 20.63
CA GLU A 321 -4.28 -32.40 20.35
C GLU A 321 -3.91 -33.81 19.86
N VAL A 322 -2.69 -33.99 19.37
CA VAL A 322 -2.16 -35.28 18.95
C VAL A 322 -1.57 -36.01 20.14
N LYS A 323 -2.17 -37.16 20.52
CA LYS A 323 -1.58 -38.02 21.55
C LYS A 323 -0.16 -38.42 21.13
N PRO A 324 0.85 -38.25 22.00
CA PRO A 324 2.21 -38.68 21.69
C PRO A 324 2.21 -40.19 21.41
N LEU A 325 2.76 -40.58 20.25
CA LEU A 325 2.81 -41.97 19.79
C LEU A 325 3.61 -42.88 20.73
N LEU A 326 4.46 -42.28 21.59
CA LEU A 326 5.29 -42.99 22.56
C LEU A 326 5.05 -42.37 23.94
N HIS A 327 4.49 -43.15 24.85
CA HIS A 327 4.47 -42.76 26.26
C HIS A 327 5.91 -42.74 26.79
N GLN A 328 6.32 -41.65 27.43
CA GLN A 328 7.64 -41.51 28.09
C GLN A 328 7.92 -42.59 29.16
N GLY A 329 6.91 -43.40 29.52
CA GLY A 329 7.04 -44.56 30.41
C GLY A 329 7.19 -45.92 29.71
N ASN A 330 7.44 -45.99 28.38
CA ASN A 330 7.61 -47.28 27.71
C ASN A 330 8.91 -47.97 28.20
N PRO A 331 8.83 -49.13 28.89
CA PRO A 331 10.01 -49.81 29.45
C PRO A 331 11.04 -50.22 28.38
N LEU A 332 10.65 -50.27 27.10
CA LEU A 332 11.54 -50.51 25.96
C LEU A 332 12.44 -49.33 25.58
N MET A 333 12.20 -48.12 26.10
CA MET A 333 13.07 -46.95 25.91
C MET A 333 13.94 -46.63 27.14
N ASN A 334 13.87 -47.43 28.21
CA ASN A 334 14.72 -47.25 29.37
C ASN A 334 16.09 -47.90 29.11
N ASP A 335 17.10 -47.08 28.80
CA ASP A 335 18.46 -47.53 28.50
C ASP A 335 19.05 -48.47 29.56
N ARG A 336 18.72 -48.25 30.85
CA ARG A 336 19.17 -49.13 31.94
C ARG A 336 18.52 -50.51 31.86
N LEU A 337 17.24 -50.57 31.53
CA LEU A 337 16.47 -51.82 31.44
C LEU A 337 16.89 -52.63 30.21
N LEU A 338 17.13 -51.96 29.09
CA LEU A 338 17.71 -52.55 27.87
C LEU A 338 19.11 -53.12 28.11
N LEU A 339 19.95 -52.41 28.88
CA LEU A 339 21.29 -52.87 29.22
C LEU A 339 21.24 -54.10 30.15
N VAL A 340 20.35 -54.10 31.15
CA VAL A 340 20.11 -55.26 32.03
C VAL A 340 19.66 -56.48 31.22
N ILE A 341 18.70 -56.33 30.30
CA ILE A 341 18.23 -57.42 29.43
C ILE A 341 19.40 -57.98 28.60
N ARG A 342 20.24 -57.11 28.02
CA ARG A 342 21.41 -57.53 27.23
C ARG A 342 22.42 -58.32 28.07
N VAL A 343 22.73 -57.85 29.28
CA VAL A 343 23.67 -58.52 30.19
C VAL A 343 23.13 -59.87 30.64
N VAL A 344 21.86 -59.96 31.02
CA VAL A 344 21.21 -61.23 31.39
C VAL A 344 21.22 -62.21 30.23
N GLY A 345 20.95 -61.75 29.01
CA GLY A 345 21.02 -62.57 27.79
C GLY A 345 22.42 -63.17 27.57
N VAL A 346 23.48 -62.35 27.68
CA VAL A 346 24.87 -62.80 27.51
C VAL A 346 25.25 -63.82 28.59
N ILE A 347 24.87 -63.57 29.85
CA ILE A 347 25.13 -64.49 30.97
C ILE A 347 24.41 -65.83 30.74
N GLY A 348 23.14 -65.80 30.31
CA GLY A 348 22.36 -67.00 30.02
C GLY A 348 22.98 -67.86 28.92
N VAL A 349 23.42 -67.22 27.83
CA VAL A 349 24.15 -67.90 26.74
C VAL A 349 25.47 -68.50 27.25
N GLY A 350 26.22 -67.75 28.07
CA GLY A 350 27.47 -68.23 28.67
C GLY A 350 27.26 -69.45 29.59
N MET A 351 26.24 -69.44 30.43
CA MET A 351 25.87 -70.58 31.27
C MET A 351 25.47 -71.80 30.43
N PHE A 352 24.74 -71.60 29.33
CA PHE A 352 24.38 -72.67 28.41
C PHE A 352 25.61 -73.30 27.75
N PHE A 353 26.59 -72.49 27.32
CA PHE A 353 27.86 -72.99 26.78
C PHE A 353 28.68 -73.76 27.81
N LEU A 354 28.77 -73.25 29.05
CA LEU A 354 29.46 -73.95 30.14
C LEU A 354 28.78 -75.29 30.46
N HIS A 355 27.46 -75.31 30.50
CA HIS A 355 26.67 -76.53 30.68
C HIS A 355 26.93 -77.52 29.54
N TYR A 356 26.87 -77.07 28.28
CA TYR A 356 27.13 -77.89 27.10
C TYR A 356 28.55 -78.49 27.11
N ILE A 357 29.57 -77.69 27.40
CA ILE A 357 30.97 -78.14 27.48
C ILE A 357 31.15 -79.15 28.62
N SER A 358 30.57 -78.90 29.79
CA SER A 358 30.66 -79.81 30.94
C SER A 358 30.00 -81.16 30.67
N ARG A 359 28.84 -81.17 29.99
CA ARG A 359 28.15 -82.39 29.55
C ARG A 359 28.97 -83.13 28.48
N ARG A 360 29.54 -82.42 27.51
CA ARG A 360 30.41 -83.00 26.47
C ARG A 360 31.68 -83.62 27.06
N LYS A 361 32.26 -83.01 28.10
CA LYS A 361 33.42 -83.57 28.83
C LYS A 361 33.04 -84.82 29.63
N ARG A 362 31.83 -84.90 30.22
CA ARG A 362 31.34 -86.14 30.87
C ARG A 362 31.16 -87.27 29.85
N TYR A 363 30.51 -87.01 28.71
CA TYR A 363 30.37 -88.00 27.64
C TYR A 363 31.73 -88.55 27.15
N LYS A 364 32.74 -87.69 26.97
CA LYS A 364 34.10 -88.14 26.60
C LYS A 364 34.80 -88.97 27.69
N ARG A 365 34.53 -88.70 28.97
CA ARG A 365 35.09 -89.48 30.10
C ARG A 365 34.41 -90.85 30.23
N GLU A 366 33.11 -90.93 29.94
CA GLU A 366 32.37 -92.19 29.93
C GLU A 366 32.77 -93.07 28.74
N LEU A 367 33.00 -92.49 27.55
CA LEU A 367 33.58 -93.21 26.40
C LEU A 367 34.99 -93.77 26.69
N LYS A 368 35.87 -92.99 27.33
CA LYS A 368 37.21 -93.48 27.74
C LYS A 368 37.18 -94.54 28.84
N LYS A 369 36.17 -94.53 29.74
CA LYS A 369 35.96 -95.60 30.72
C LYS A 369 35.38 -96.87 30.08
N GLY A 370 34.62 -96.75 28.99
CA GLY A 370 34.15 -97.87 28.20
C GLY A 370 35.27 -98.62 27.47
N GLU A 371 36.23 -97.90 26.88
CA GLU A 371 37.39 -98.52 26.19
C GLU A 371 38.35 -99.24 27.16
N ASN A 372 38.60 -98.68 28.35
CA ASN A 372 39.49 -99.34 29.33
C ASN A 372 38.89 -100.61 29.95
N ASN A 373 37.57 -100.80 29.91
CA ASN A 373 36.91 -102.02 30.37
C ASN A 373 36.77 -103.09 29.28
N ALA A 374 37.17 -102.81 28.03
CA ALA A 374 37.17 -103.79 26.94
C ALA A 374 38.52 -104.51 26.76
N ILE A 375 39.58 -104.09 27.47
CA ILE A 375 40.92 -104.71 27.41
C ILE A 375 41.12 -105.77 28.52
N PHE A 376 40.21 -105.84 29.49
CA PHE A 376 40.13 -106.93 30.47
C PHE A 376 38.79 -107.66 30.33
N LYS A 377 38.65 -108.45 29.27
CA LYS A 377 37.68 -109.54 29.22
C LYS A 377 38.18 -110.66 28.33
#